data_AF-A0A315EH64-F1
#
_entry.id   AF-A0A315EH64-F1
#
_cell.length_a   1.000
_cell.length_b   1.000
_cell.length_c   1.000
_cell.angle_alpha   90.00
_cell.angle_beta   90.00
_cell.angle_gamma   90.00
#
_symmetry.space_group_name_H-M   'P 1'
#
loop_
_entity.id
_entity.type
_entity.pdbx_description
1 polymer ?
#
loop_
_entity_poly.entity_id
_entity_poly.type
_entity_poly.pdbx_seq_one_letter_code
_entity_poly.pdbx_strand_id
1 'polypeptide(L)'
;MTKKRHIDSDKRATARVMQLAASGQNGELDVTPNWLGHTRGSARLDKALIKGAAMKELLAIRKAITQHFDHLSIEHGLEIHKDGDVYRLVVPKS
;
A
#
# COMPACT_ATOMS: atom_id res chain seq x y z
N MET A 1 11.60 -12.17 -14.61
CA MET A 1 12.27 -10.88 -14.33
C MET A 1 11.18 -9.84 -14.08
N THR A 2 10.80 -9.61 -12.83
CA THR A 2 9.97 -8.44 -12.52
C THR A 2 10.90 -7.22 -12.57
N LYS A 3 10.70 -6.36 -13.59
CA LYS A 3 11.38 -5.08 -13.71
C LYS A 3 11.12 -4.32 -12.41
N LYS A 4 12.17 -3.99 -11.65
CA LYS A 4 12.07 -3.01 -10.57
C LYS A 4 11.33 -1.81 -11.14
N ARG A 5 10.07 -1.61 -10.74
CA ARG A 5 9.29 -0.45 -11.15
C ARG A 5 9.98 0.79 -10.62
N HIS A 6 9.58 1.97 -11.10
CA HIS A 6 10.21 3.24 -10.76
C HIS A 6 10.01 3.54 -9.25
N ILE A 7 10.81 2.91 -8.37
CA ILE A 7 10.64 2.91 -6.91
C ILE A 7 10.47 4.34 -6.38
N ASP A 8 11.27 5.28 -6.86
CA ASP A 8 11.16 6.69 -6.44
C ASP A 8 9.84 7.33 -6.89
N SER A 9 9.33 6.96 -8.06
CA SER A 9 8.00 7.38 -8.53
C SER A 9 6.90 6.80 -7.66
N ASP A 10 6.99 5.52 -7.32
CA ASP A 10 6.00 4.82 -6.50
C ASP A 10 5.98 5.35 -5.07
N LYS A 11 7.16 5.63 -4.49
CA LYS A 11 7.30 6.34 -3.20
C LYS A 11 6.64 7.71 -3.23
N ARG A 12 6.91 8.53 -4.26
CA ARG A 12 6.30 9.88 -4.40
C ARG A 12 4.79 9.80 -4.58
N ALA A 13 4.30 8.90 -5.44
CA ALA A 13 2.88 8.70 -5.67
C ALA A 13 2.17 8.25 -4.38
N THR A 14 2.77 7.32 -3.65
CA THR A 14 2.25 6.83 -2.36
C THR A 14 2.21 7.94 -1.32
N ALA A 15 3.27 8.73 -1.19
CA ALA A 15 3.29 9.87 -0.27
C ALA A 15 2.17 10.88 -0.57
N ARG A 16 1.93 11.18 -1.86
CA ARG A 16 0.82 12.04 -2.28
C ARG A 16 -0.55 11.45 -1.91
N VAL A 17 -0.76 10.16 -2.17
CA VAL A 17 -2.01 9.48 -1.82
C VAL A 17 -2.24 9.47 -0.30
N MET A 18 -1.20 9.23 0.50
CA MET A 18 -1.29 9.33 1.96
C MET A 18 -1.69 10.73 2.43
N GLN A 19 -1.13 11.78 1.83
CA GLN A 19 -1.50 13.17 2.13
C GLN A 19 -2.97 13.47 1.78
N LEU A 20 -3.43 12.99 0.63
CA LEU A 20 -4.83 13.17 0.20
C LEU A 20 -5.81 12.38 1.08
N ALA A 21 -5.45 11.14 1.46
CA ALA A 21 -6.27 10.36 2.39
C ALA A 21 -6.37 11.05 3.76
N ALA A 22 -5.26 11.61 4.26
CA ALA A 22 -5.22 12.36 5.52
C ALA A 22 -6.06 13.65 5.46
N SER A 23 -6.19 14.28 4.29
CA SER A 23 -7.07 15.45 4.09
C SER A 23 -8.54 15.08 3.84
N GLY A 24 -8.90 13.79 3.96
CA GLY A 24 -10.26 13.29 3.75
C GLY A 24 -10.61 12.99 2.28
N GLN A 25 -9.71 13.27 1.34
CA GLN A 25 -9.90 13.04 -0.09
C GLN A 25 -9.60 11.58 -0.45
N ASN A 26 -10.50 10.70 -0.03
CA ASN A 26 -10.36 9.25 -0.19
C ASN A 26 -10.61 8.73 -1.61
N GLY A 27 -11.05 9.58 -2.55
CA GLY A 27 -11.38 9.18 -3.92
C GLY A 27 -10.22 8.51 -4.66
N GLU A 28 -8.99 8.96 -4.41
CA GLU A 28 -7.76 8.39 -4.99
C GLU A 28 -7.49 6.94 -4.53
N LEU A 29 -8.06 6.53 -3.39
CA LEU A 29 -7.93 5.15 -2.89
C LEU A 29 -8.91 4.18 -3.57
N ASP A 30 -9.91 4.70 -4.29
CA ASP A 30 -10.98 3.92 -4.92
C ASP A 30 -10.81 3.77 -6.45
N VAL A 31 -9.64 4.15 -6.98
CA VAL A 31 -9.29 4.02 -8.39
C VAL A 31 -8.72 2.63 -8.70
N THR A 32 -9.09 2.05 -9.84
CA THR A 32 -8.54 0.78 -10.34
C THR A 32 -8.10 0.92 -11.82
N PRO A 33 -6.85 0.56 -12.17
CA PRO A 33 -5.76 0.22 -11.25
C PRO A 33 -5.41 1.40 -10.33
N ASN A 34 -4.93 1.11 -9.12
CA ASN A 34 -4.54 2.17 -8.18
C ASN A 34 -3.23 2.84 -8.61
N TRP A 35 -2.72 3.76 -7.78
CA TRP A 35 -1.49 4.51 -8.06
C TRP A 35 -0.22 3.63 -8.21
N LEU A 36 -0.22 2.39 -7.71
CA LEU A 36 0.85 1.40 -7.90
C LEU A 36 0.61 0.48 -9.10
N GLY A 37 -0.46 0.70 -9.85
CA GLY A 37 -0.87 -0.19 -10.94
C GLY A 37 -1.50 -1.51 -10.46
N HIS A 38 -1.82 -1.64 -9.17
CA HIS A 38 -2.47 -2.82 -8.62
C HIS A 38 -3.96 -2.84 -8.94
N THR A 39 -4.53 -4.05 -9.03
CA THR A 39 -5.96 -4.26 -9.25
C THR A 39 -6.53 -5.22 -8.21
N ARG A 40 -7.87 -5.29 -8.14
CA ARG A 40 -8.62 -6.26 -7.32
C ARG A 40 -8.14 -6.30 -5.86
N GLY A 41 -7.82 -7.49 -5.34
CA GLY A 41 -7.42 -7.71 -3.95
C GLY A 41 -6.15 -6.94 -3.56
N SER A 42 -5.17 -6.80 -4.46
CA SER A 42 -3.95 -6.03 -4.18
C SER A 42 -4.26 -4.54 -3.98
N ALA A 43 -5.08 -3.94 -4.84
CA ALA A 43 -5.49 -2.54 -4.67
C ALA A 43 -6.28 -2.31 -3.38
N ARG A 44 -7.14 -3.27 -3.01
CA ARG A 44 -7.90 -3.22 -1.74
C ARG A 44 -6.98 -3.34 -0.52
N LEU A 45 -5.94 -4.17 -0.60
CA LEU A 45 -4.92 -4.26 0.46
C LEU A 45 -4.17 -2.94 0.62
N ASP A 46 -3.70 -2.34 -0.48
CA ASP A 46 -2.97 -1.07 -0.42
C ASP A 46 -3.82 0.02 0.24
N LYS A 47 -5.10 0.12 -0.15
CA LYS A 47 -6.07 1.02 0.49
C LYS A 47 -6.19 0.76 2.00
N ALA A 48 -6.35 -0.50 2.40
CA ALA A 48 -6.48 -0.88 3.80
C ALA A 48 -5.21 -0.49 4.60
N LEU A 49 -4.03 -0.70 4.01
CA LEU A 49 -2.75 -0.36 4.62
C LEU A 49 -2.52 1.15 4.72
N ILE A 50 -2.98 1.96 3.76
CA ILE A 50 -2.96 3.43 3.88
C ILE A 50 -3.81 3.88 5.07
N LYS A 51 -5.00 3.30 5.24
CA LYS A 51 -5.92 3.66 6.34
C LYS A 51 -5.47 3.11 7.69
N GLY A 52 -4.64 2.07 7.68
CA GLY A 52 -4.32 1.26 8.84
C GLY A 52 -5.38 0.19 9.04
N ALA A 53 -4.94 -1.07 9.07
CA ALA A 53 -5.84 -2.21 9.21
C ALA A 53 -5.22 -3.29 10.11
N ALA A 54 -6.07 -4.03 10.79
CA ALA A 54 -5.66 -5.21 11.55
C ALA A 54 -5.37 -6.39 10.62
N MET A 55 -4.48 -7.30 11.05
CA MET A 55 -4.13 -8.49 10.27
C MET A 55 -5.37 -9.31 9.86
N LYS A 56 -6.38 -9.41 10.73
CA LYS A 56 -7.65 -10.11 10.43
C LYS A 56 -8.39 -9.50 9.23
N GLU A 57 -8.35 -8.18 9.09
CA GLU A 57 -9.03 -7.45 8.01
C GLU A 57 -8.27 -7.62 6.70
N LEU A 58 -6.93 -7.59 6.77
CA LEU A 58 -6.06 -7.88 5.63
C LEU A 58 -6.28 -9.31 5.11
N LEU A 59 -6.27 -10.30 6.01
CA LEU A 59 -6.49 -11.71 5.66
C LEU A 59 -7.87 -11.97 5.03
N ALA A 60 -8.90 -11.21 5.44
CA ALA A 60 -10.22 -11.27 4.85
C ALA A 60 -10.25 -10.77 3.40
N ILE A 61 -9.33 -9.86 3.02
CA ILE A 61 -9.17 -9.40 1.63
C ILE A 61 -8.39 -10.43 0.81
N ARG A 62 -7.26 -10.92 1.34
CA ARG A 62 -6.39 -11.88 0.67
C ARG A 62 -5.56 -12.66 1.69
N LYS A 63 -5.49 -13.98 1.54
CA LYS A 63 -4.72 -14.85 2.48
C LYS A 63 -3.20 -14.65 2.41
N ALA A 64 -2.65 -14.37 1.22
CA ALA A 64 -1.22 -14.24 0.99
C ALA A 64 -0.70 -12.83 1.32
N ILE A 65 -0.76 -12.43 2.61
CA ILE A 65 -0.38 -11.08 3.06
C ILE A 65 1.12 -10.87 3.05
N THR A 66 1.91 -11.81 3.56
CA THR A 66 3.38 -11.69 3.60
C THR A 66 3.97 -11.46 2.22
N GLN A 67 3.50 -12.22 1.22
CA GLN A 67 3.92 -12.04 -0.18
C GLN A 67 3.57 -10.65 -0.72
N HIS A 68 2.45 -10.06 -0.29
CA HIS A 68 2.07 -8.70 -0.68
C HIS A 68 2.97 -7.66 -0.01
N PHE A 69 3.37 -7.87 1.24
CA PHE A 69 4.32 -6.99 1.93
C PHE A 69 5.71 -7.04 1.28
N ASP A 70 6.19 -8.24 0.96
CA ASP A 70 7.45 -8.43 0.24
C ASP A 70 7.42 -7.75 -1.12
N HIS A 71 6.31 -7.89 -1.85
CA HIS A 71 6.08 -7.21 -3.13
C HIS A 71 6.15 -5.68 -3.00
N LEU A 72 5.49 -5.10 -2.00
CA LEU A 72 5.53 -3.66 -1.73
C LEU A 72 6.95 -3.16 -1.41
N SER A 73 7.72 -3.95 -0.67
CA SER A 73 9.11 -3.63 -0.35
C SER A 73 10.04 -3.73 -1.56
N ILE A 74 9.99 -4.87 -2.26
CA ILE A 74 10.94 -5.18 -3.34
C ILE A 74 10.65 -4.39 -4.62
N GLU A 75 9.37 -4.27 -4.99
CA GLU A 75 8.98 -3.69 -6.28
C GLU A 75 8.65 -2.20 -6.21
N HIS A 76 8.22 -1.72 -5.04
CA HIS A 76 7.77 -0.33 -4.84
C HIS A 76 8.59 0.45 -3.81
N GLY A 77 9.50 -0.21 -3.07
CA GLY A 77 10.32 0.42 -2.03
C GLY A 77 9.50 0.97 -0.87
N LEU A 78 8.34 0.36 -0.60
CA LEU A 78 7.42 0.75 0.48
C LEU A 78 7.56 -0.22 1.65
N GLU A 79 7.35 0.26 2.85
CA GLU A 79 7.45 -0.58 4.05
C GLU A 79 6.11 -0.64 4.78
N ILE A 80 5.94 -1.66 5.62
CA ILE A 80 4.79 -1.80 6.50
C ILE A 80 5.24 -1.59 7.93
N HIS A 81 4.73 -0.56 8.57
CA HIS A 81 4.90 -0.32 9.99
C HIS A 81 3.76 -1.01 10.76
N LYS A 82 4.10 -1.73 11.82
CA LYS A 82 3.13 -2.29 12.77
C LYS A 82 3.13 -1.49 14.08
N ASP A 83 2.00 -0.90 14.43
CA ASP A 83 1.77 -0.21 15.71
C ASP A 83 0.63 -0.92 16.45
N GLY A 84 0.97 -1.63 17.53
CA GLY A 84 0.06 -2.57 18.18
C GLY A 84 -0.47 -3.62 17.20
N ASP A 85 -1.79 -3.68 17.01
CA ASP A 85 -2.44 -4.59 16.06
C ASP A 85 -2.68 -3.98 14.68
N VAL A 86 -2.31 -2.72 14.47
CA VAL A 86 -2.58 -1.98 13.24
C VAL A 86 -1.35 -1.98 12.34
N TYR A 87 -1.55 -2.38 11.08
CA TYR A 87 -0.54 -2.38 10.03
C TYR A 87 -0.79 -1.21 9.08
N ARG A 88 0.25 -0.38 8.87
CA ARG A 88 0.20 0.82 8.04
C ARG A 88 1.29 0.81 6.98
N LEU A 89 0.95 1.25 5.77
CA LEU A 89 1.93 1.55 4.73
C LEU A 89 2.74 2.79 5.12
N VAL A 90 4.06 2.73 4.97
CA VAL A 90 4.94 3.87 5.17
C VAL A 90 5.88 4.04 3.98
N VAL A 91 6.24 5.29 3.70
CA VAL A 91 7.26 5.63 2.70
C VAL A 91 8.57 5.87 3.45
N PRO A 92 9.60 5.03 3.28
CA PRO A 92 10.89 5.22 3.94
C PRO A 92 11.52 6.55 3.54
N LYS A 93 12.08 7.28 4.51
CA LYS A 93 12.90 8.46 4.22
C LYS A 93 14.23 7.96 3.63
N SER A 94 14.48 8.30 2.36
CA SER A 94 15.79 8.09 1.73
C SER A 94 16.85 8.97 2.38
#